data_AF-A0A482Y6G9-F1
#
_entry.id   AF-A0A482Y6G9-F1
#
_cell.length_a   1.000
_cell.length_b   1.000
_cell.length_c   1.000
_cell.angle_alpha   90.00
_cell.angle_beta   90.00
_cell.angle_gamma   90.00
#
_symmetry.space_group_name_H-M   'P 1'
#
loop_
_entity.id
_entity.type
_entity.pdbx_description
1 polymer ?
#
loop_
_entity_poly.entity_id
_entity_poly.type
_entity_poly.pdbx_seq_one_letter_code
_entity_poly.pdbx_strand_id
1 'polypeptide(L)'
;MEDDQQHDPSARTTRRSYVKLLGALGLGGATTGTAALSSQAGTAGAQPRSEAGRITVSDSGTTIDDAVSQLDFGDALSVVEAGDDAVRVQADSNPSIVDVRDDLGVEPAEDDLWAAIEDHYFSFAPTERNHCYTIPAGTWNVATDNVHFDAHEFLGIVGDPFAVLKVTEQDVDRMMTVGSLDASLPHAQRTVMRDLQIDIRGNYDTGIARWYTYRYGHMENISMRGRRDKFNSQYGGDRHTILVDGVRSSTTNVINSCYLNNGDTTSDRSTHVGHAIPFSSDIYNQGTNYWKGCQVSDYIDNGIYVSGDDGRNTITGCHVRNCAGAGIRIGPNDYVQDCQITMTEQPGYPWSGLWLENGGGQLVSQLLIKNTVEKTTEIIRLTQDGPARLTDIHITDEGTDGRAIRVDDNDDAPTIFDACTITDRSSPSTSDYAVYVSSSNVTFNDCEFDIETQSATDRHGVFVTNGGDGIDRLTLDTCTIDPDGASLRFAESGADHTVECSFFEGLVMSDPETTLSRVLWVGNRHRGETIFRGERSQWQGDFNFGFEI
;
A
#
# COMPACT_ATOMS: atom_id res chain seq x y z
N MET A 1 -6.29 48.13 -32.02
CA MET A 1 -6.05 48.61 -30.65
C MET A 1 -5.35 47.45 -29.95
N GLU A 2 -4.12 47.11 -30.35
CA GLU A 2 -2.83 47.77 -29.96
C GLU A 2 -2.65 47.64 -28.44
N ASP A 3 -1.61 47.01 -27.86
CA ASP A 3 -0.22 46.69 -28.23
C ASP A 3 0.18 45.37 -27.51
N ASP A 4 1.01 44.42 -27.96
CA ASP A 4 2.38 44.42 -28.53
C ASP A 4 3.48 45.00 -27.62
N GLN A 5 4.15 44.17 -26.81
CA GLN A 5 5.59 44.31 -26.50
C GLN A 5 6.29 42.95 -26.31
N GLN A 6 7.09 42.60 -27.32
CA GLN A 6 8.26 41.71 -27.24
C GLN A 6 9.31 42.28 -26.28
N HIS A 7 10.06 41.42 -25.57
CA HIS A 7 11.50 41.64 -25.33
C HIS A 7 12.23 40.32 -25.00
N ASP A 8 13.05 39.88 -25.96
CA ASP A 8 14.31 39.13 -25.84
C ASP A 8 15.26 39.90 -26.80
N PRO A 9 16.60 40.08 -26.61
CA PRO A 9 17.52 38.98 -26.29
C PRO A 9 18.84 39.32 -25.53
N SER A 10 19.54 38.23 -25.17
CA SER A 10 21.00 37.99 -25.36
C SER A 10 21.97 37.97 -24.17
N ALA A 11 22.64 36.81 -24.10
CA ALA A 11 24.07 36.57 -23.88
C ALA A 11 24.70 36.84 -22.50
N ARG A 12 25.04 35.74 -21.80
CA ARG A 12 26.36 35.57 -21.18
C ARG A 12 26.80 34.11 -21.11
N THR A 13 27.89 33.83 -21.81
CA THR A 13 28.68 32.61 -21.81
C THR A 13 29.64 32.54 -20.61
N THR A 14 30.07 31.31 -20.32
CA THR A 14 31.23 30.86 -19.49
C THR A 14 31.08 30.75 -17.96
N ARG A 15 31.12 29.51 -17.45
CA ARG A 15 32.34 28.95 -16.84
C ARG A 15 32.26 27.41 -16.73
N ARG A 16 33.17 26.77 -17.48
CA ARG A 16 33.65 25.41 -17.25
C ARG A 16 34.61 25.44 -16.05
N SER A 17 34.50 24.47 -15.15
CA SER A 17 35.62 24.07 -14.29
C SER A 17 35.81 22.56 -14.41
N TYR A 18 36.77 22.20 -15.25
CA TYR A 18 37.48 20.93 -15.19
C TYR A 18 38.40 20.96 -13.97
N VAL A 19 38.33 19.96 -13.10
CA VAL A 19 39.52 19.42 -12.43
C VAL A 19 39.54 17.92 -12.70
N LYS A 20 40.50 17.57 -13.56
CA LYS A 20 40.92 16.22 -13.89
C LYS A 20 42.04 15.82 -12.93
N LEU A 21 42.11 14.52 -12.65
CA LEU A 21 43.28 13.63 -12.82
C LEU A 21 43.88 12.93 -11.56
N LEU A 22 43.79 11.60 -11.62
CA LEU A 22 44.72 10.52 -11.18
C LEU A 22 44.90 10.29 -9.67
N GLY A 23 44.92 9.06 -9.15
CA GLY A 23 44.92 7.72 -9.75
C GLY A 23 45.88 6.80 -8.99
N ALA A 24 45.46 5.55 -8.72
CA ALA A 24 46.26 4.32 -8.55
C ALA A 24 45.37 3.27 -7.82
N LEU A 25 44.85 2.23 -8.49
CA LEU A 25 45.50 0.94 -8.80
C LEU A 25 45.80 0.07 -7.58
N GLY A 26 45.18 -1.12 -7.56
CA GLY A 26 45.47 -2.22 -6.62
C GLY A 26 44.64 -3.46 -6.91
N LEU A 27 44.95 -4.15 -8.00
CA LEU A 27 44.46 -5.48 -8.40
C LEU A 27 45.12 -6.61 -7.58
N GLY A 28 44.38 -7.72 -7.41
CA GLY A 28 44.92 -9.09 -7.31
C GLY A 28 44.89 -9.73 -5.92
N GLY A 29 44.47 -10.98 -5.71
CA GLY A 29 44.17 -12.02 -6.69
C GLY A 29 43.63 -13.32 -6.08
N ALA A 30 43.34 -14.27 -6.95
CA ALA A 30 42.87 -15.62 -6.67
C ALA A 30 44.03 -16.61 -6.52
N THR A 31 43.87 -17.63 -5.66
CA THR A 31 44.51 -18.94 -5.79
C THR A 31 43.69 -20.05 -5.11
N THR A 32 43.51 -21.14 -5.85
CA THR A 32 43.16 -22.53 -5.47
C THR A 32 44.14 -23.11 -4.43
N GLY A 33 43.97 -24.20 -3.67
CA GLY A 33 42.99 -25.28 -3.48
C GLY A 33 43.63 -26.37 -2.56
N THR A 34 42.82 -27.37 -2.15
CA THR A 34 43.16 -28.73 -1.61
C THR A 34 43.48 -28.99 -0.11
N ALA A 35 42.48 -29.61 0.55
CA ALA A 35 42.42 -30.76 1.50
C ALA A 35 43.61 -31.21 2.39
N ALA A 36 43.34 -31.46 3.69
CA ALA A 36 43.22 -32.81 4.29
C ALA A 36 43.17 -32.84 5.86
N LEU A 37 42.16 -33.58 6.38
CA LEU A 37 42.12 -34.51 7.53
C LEU A 37 42.32 -34.09 9.02
N SER A 38 41.22 -34.30 9.76
CA SER A 38 41.05 -34.94 11.10
C SER A 38 41.65 -34.32 12.38
N SER A 39 40.80 -33.93 13.35
CA SER A 39 40.36 -34.79 14.48
C SER A 39 39.74 -34.00 15.68
N GLN A 40 38.69 -34.60 16.25
CA GLN A 40 38.19 -34.52 17.65
C GLN A 40 37.64 -33.21 18.26
N ALA A 41 36.30 -33.19 18.33
CA ALA A 41 35.44 -32.99 19.51
C ALA A 41 35.85 -32.00 20.64
N GLY A 42 35.01 -30.97 20.80
CA GLY A 42 34.89 -30.17 22.02
C GLY A 42 33.71 -29.20 21.91
N THR A 43 32.67 -29.45 22.70
CA THR A 43 31.38 -28.74 22.73
C THR A 43 31.44 -27.33 23.36
N ALA A 44 30.48 -26.51 22.91
CA ALA A 44 29.85 -25.32 23.52
C ALA A 44 30.40 -23.91 23.17
N GLY A 45 29.62 -23.20 22.35
CA GLY A 45 29.03 -21.90 22.72
C GLY A 45 29.76 -20.62 22.32
N ALA A 46 29.43 -20.07 21.15
CA ALA A 46 29.33 -18.62 20.87
C ALA A 46 28.85 -18.38 19.42
N GLN A 47 27.75 -17.64 19.25
CA GLN A 47 27.31 -17.09 17.95
C GLN A 47 28.34 -16.08 17.40
N PRO A 48 28.47 -16.02 16.07
CA PRO A 48 28.51 -14.71 15.42
C PRO A 48 27.60 -14.63 14.19
N ARG A 49 26.94 -13.47 14.08
CA ARG A 49 26.46 -12.74 12.89
C ARG A 49 26.66 -13.44 11.52
N SER A 50 25.55 -13.67 10.81
CA SER A 50 25.46 -13.72 9.34
C SER A 50 24.45 -12.65 8.90
N GLU A 51 24.87 -11.56 8.27
CA GLU A 51 24.91 -11.40 6.80
C GLU A 51 23.59 -11.73 6.09
N ALA A 52 23.12 -10.73 5.33
CA ALA A 52 21.83 -10.62 4.68
C ALA A 52 21.42 -11.87 3.88
N GLY A 53 20.31 -12.46 4.29
CA GLY A 53 19.70 -13.63 3.67
C GLY A 53 18.93 -13.26 2.41
N ARG A 54 19.52 -13.60 1.27
CA ARG A 54 18.85 -13.81 -0.01
C ARG A 54 17.97 -15.05 0.16
N ILE A 55 16.64 -14.89 0.25
CA ILE A 55 15.73 -16.03 0.39
C ILE A 55 15.70 -16.80 -0.92
N THR A 56 16.18 -18.03 -0.87
CA THR A 56 15.96 -19.05 -1.89
C THR A 56 14.74 -19.84 -1.42
N VAL A 57 13.65 -19.82 -2.18
CA VAL A 57 12.49 -20.66 -1.89
C VAL A 57 12.86 -22.09 -2.28
N SER A 58 13.32 -22.86 -1.30
CA SER A 58 13.40 -24.31 -1.36
C SER A 58 12.38 -24.91 -0.41
N ASP A 59 11.78 -25.99 -0.86
CA ASP A 59 10.70 -26.83 -0.32
C ASP A 59 10.93 -27.37 1.12
N SER A 60 11.19 -26.51 2.10
CA SER A 60 11.24 -26.90 3.51
C SER A 60 10.95 -25.74 4.47
N GLY A 61 9.73 -25.76 5.02
CA GLY A 61 9.39 -25.37 6.40
C GLY A 61 9.70 -23.94 6.81
N THR A 62 8.74 -23.04 6.58
CA THR A 62 8.55 -21.87 7.44
C THR A 62 7.23 -22.09 8.16
N THR A 63 7.31 -22.34 9.47
CA THR A 63 6.16 -22.57 10.36
C THR A 63 5.20 -21.39 10.29
N ILE A 64 3.97 -21.66 9.85
CA ILE A 64 2.85 -20.73 9.92
C ILE A 64 2.13 -20.99 11.24
N ASP A 65 2.08 -19.98 12.12
CA ASP A 65 1.41 -20.06 13.43
C ASP A 65 -0.10 -20.39 13.29
N ASP A 66 -0.66 -20.94 14.39
CA ASP A 66 -2.01 -21.50 14.62
C ASP A 66 -3.23 -20.66 14.16
N ALA A 67 -3.05 -19.53 13.48
CA ALA A 67 -4.12 -18.64 13.01
C ALA A 67 -4.85 -19.13 11.74
N VAL A 68 -4.36 -20.19 11.06
CA VAL A 68 -4.95 -20.69 9.80
C VAL A 68 -5.95 -21.83 10.02
N SER A 69 -5.98 -22.44 11.21
CA SER A 69 -6.89 -23.55 11.52
C SER A 69 -8.36 -23.15 11.64
N GLN A 70 -8.69 -21.86 11.48
CA GLN A 70 -10.05 -21.34 11.48
C GLN A 70 -10.57 -20.94 10.09
N LEU A 71 -9.79 -21.17 9.02
CA LEU A 71 -10.28 -21.00 7.66
C LEU A 71 -11.24 -22.14 7.30
N ASP A 72 -12.55 -21.84 7.33
CA ASP A 72 -13.60 -22.71 6.82
C ASP A 72 -13.51 -22.75 5.28
N PHE A 73 -12.97 -23.86 4.77
CA PHE A 73 -12.83 -24.11 3.33
C PHE A 73 -14.15 -24.51 2.65
N GLY A 74 -15.27 -24.57 3.38
CA GLY A 74 -16.56 -24.96 2.84
C GLY A 74 -16.60 -26.44 2.44
N ASP A 75 -17.78 -27.05 2.55
CA ASP A 75 -18.04 -28.50 2.41
C ASP A 75 -17.72 -29.13 1.02
N ALA A 76 -17.03 -28.42 0.12
CA ALA A 76 -16.60 -28.92 -1.19
C ALA A 76 -15.07 -29.04 -1.35
N LEU A 77 -14.29 -28.64 -0.35
CA LEU A 77 -12.84 -28.87 -0.31
C LEU A 77 -12.55 -30.11 0.55
N SER A 78 -12.43 -31.27 -0.07
CA SER A 78 -11.86 -32.43 0.63
C SER A 78 -10.37 -32.19 0.84
N VAL A 79 -10.01 -31.65 2.02
CA VAL A 79 -8.65 -31.67 2.55
C VAL A 79 -8.25 -33.13 2.72
N VAL A 80 -7.37 -33.65 1.85
CA VAL A 80 -7.02 -35.08 1.88
C VAL A 80 -5.94 -35.38 2.92
N GLU A 81 -5.07 -34.42 3.25
CA GLU A 81 -4.16 -34.49 4.40
C GLU A 81 -3.85 -33.07 4.91
N ALA A 82 -4.18 -32.79 6.17
CA ALA A 82 -3.64 -31.66 6.91
C ALA A 82 -2.31 -32.13 7.54
N GLY A 83 -1.21 -31.94 6.79
CA GLY A 83 0.14 -31.99 7.33
C GLY A 83 0.69 -30.58 7.40
N ASP A 84 1.42 -30.28 8.47
CA ASP A 84 2.01 -28.97 8.72
C ASP A 84 2.77 -28.46 7.48
N ASP A 85 2.41 -27.25 7.03
CA ASP A 85 3.08 -26.39 6.03
C ASP A 85 2.75 -26.48 4.52
N ALA A 86 1.65 -27.10 4.06
CA ALA A 86 1.21 -26.87 2.66
C ALA A 86 -0.30 -27.07 2.39
N VAL A 87 -0.95 -26.06 1.78
CA VAL A 87 -2.24 -26.24 1.11
C VAL A 87 -1.98 -26.73 -0.32
N ARG A 88 -2.14 -28.04 -0.56
CA ARG A 88 -2.17 -28.60 -1.92
C ARG A 88 -3.60 -28.60 -2.44
N VAL A 89 -3.89 -27.74 -3.42
CA VAL A 89 -5.13 -27.79 -4.19
C VAL A 89 -5.00 -28.91 -5.22
N GLN A 90 -5.68 -30.02 -4.99
CA GLN A 90 -5.74 -31.12 -5.95
C GLN A 90 -6.65 -30.71 -7.11
N ALA A 91 -6.09 -30.58 -8.31
CA ALA A 91 -6.88 -30.47 -9.53
C ALA A 91 -7.46 -31.86 -9.84
N ASP A 92 -8.79 -31.99 -9.99
CA ASP A 92 -9.40 -33.25 -10.44
C ASP A 92 -8.98 -33.62 -11.89
N SER A 93 -8.38 -32.66 -12.63
CA SER A 93 -7.64 -32.92 -13.87
C SER A 93 -6.50 -31.89 -14.07
N ASN A 94 -5.34 -32.34 -14.56
CA ASN A 94 -4.25 -31.45 -14.98
C ASN A 94 -4.68 -30.64 -16.23
N PRO A 95 -4.34 -29.35 -16.33
CA PRO A 95 -4.65 -28.58 -17.52
C PRO A 95 -3.88 -29.09 -18.75
N SER A 96 -4.48 -28.96 -19.91
CA SER A 96 -3.79 -29.18 -21.18
C SER A 96 -2.77 -28.06 -21.39
N ILE A 97 -1.49 -28.40 -21.49
CA ILE A 97 -0.45 -27.43 -21.83
C ILE A 97 -0.52 -27.14 -23.33
N VAL A 98 -0.51 -25.85 -23.68
CA VAL A 98 -0.54 -25.36 -25.07
C VAL A 98 0.65 -24.43 -25.24
N ASP A 99 1.67 -24.87 -25.99
CA ASP A 99 2.76 -23.99 -26.39
C ASP A 99 2.27 -23.07 -27.51
N VAL A 100 2.27 -21.76 -27.25
CA VAL A 100 1.69 -20.80 -28.20
C VAL A 100 2.44 -20.77 -29.53
N ARG A 101 3.72 -21.16 -29.56
CA ARG A 101 4.49 -21.26 -30.80
C ARG A 101 4.20 -22.58 -31.49
N ASP A 102 4.43 -23.69 -30.80
CA ASP A 102 4.47 -25.00 -31.44
C ASP A 102 3.06 -25.55 -31.71
N ASP A 103 2.09 -25.27 -30.83
CA ASP A 103 0.72 -25.79 -30.95
C ASP A 103 -0.22 -24.83 -31.68
N LEU A 104 -0.03 -23.51 -31.52
CA LEU A 104 -0.86 -22.48 -32.17
C LEU A 104 -0.22 -21.85 -33.42
N GLY A 105 1.08 -22.06 -33.63
CA GLY A 105 1.80 -21.50 -34.79
C GLY A 105 2.05 -20.00 -34.71
N VAL A 106 1.99 -19.39 -33.52
CA VAL A 106 2.18 -17.94 -33.33
C VAL A 106 3.67 -17.61 -33.43
N GLU A 107 4.04 -16.72 -34.33
CA GLU A 107 5.42 -16.23 -34.43
C GLU A 107 5.63 -14.93 -33.64
N PRO A 108 6.68 -14.84 -32.81
CA PRO A 108 6.99 -13.64 -32.04
C PRO A 108 7.16 -12.41 -32.93
N ALA A 109 6.59 -11.29 -32.50
CA ALA A 109 6.66 -9.98 -33.17
C ALA A 109 6.02 -9.89 -34.57
N GLU A 110 5.46 -10.98 -35.11
CA GLU A 110 4.73 -11.00 -36.38
C GLU A 110 3.23 -11.15 -36.15
N ASP A 111 2.85 -12.09 -35.29
CA ASP A 111 1.47 -12.42 -35.01
C ASP A 111 0.96 -11.77 -33.72
N ASP A 112 -0.36 -11.59 -33.65
CA ASP A 112 -1.05 -11.17 -32.44
C ASP A 112 -1.30 -12.38 -31.53
N LEU A 113 -0.57 -12.42 -30.42
CA LEU A 113 -0.67 -13.49 -29.44
C LEU A 113 -2.09 -13.63 -28.87
N TRP A 114 -2.77 -12.50 -28.64
CA TRP A 114 -4.07 -12.50 -28.00
C TRP A 114 -5.18 -13.01 -28.90
N ALA A 115 -5.20 -12.62 -30.18
CA ALA A 115 -6.13 -13.19 -31.15
C ALA A 115 -6.00 -14.71 -31.25
N ALA A 116 -4.77 -15.24 -31.29
CA ALA A 116 -4.54 -16.68 -31.42
C ALA A 116 -4.98 -17.46 -30.16
N ILE A 117 -4.69 -16.94 -28.97
CA ILE A 117 -5.14 -17.55 -27.71
C ILE A 117 -6.66 -17.50 -27.60
N GLU A 118 -7.28 -16.37 -27.96
CA GLU A 118 -8.72 -16.17 -27.98
C GLU A 118 -9.42 -17.18 -28.92
N ASP A 119 -8.97 -17.28 -30.16
CA ASP A 119 -9.51 -18.20 -31.17
C ASP A 119 -9.42 -19.66 -30.69
N HIS A 120 -8.27 -20.07 -30.12
CA HIS A 120 -8.13 -21.40 -29.55
C HIS A 120 -9.06 -21.62 -28.36
N TYR A 121 -9.12 -20.68 -27.42
CA TYR A 121 -9.96 -20.78 -26.22
C TYR A 121 -11.44 -20.93 -26.56
N PHE A 122 -11.93 -20.17 -27.55
CA PHE A 122 -13.32 -20.22 -27.99
C PHE A 122 -13.67 -21.40 -28.92
N SER A 123 -12.67 -22.17 -29.36
CA SER A 123 -12.90 -23.42 -30.10
C SER A 123 -13.45 -24.56 -29.21
N PHE A 124 -13.39 -24.39 -27.89
CA PHE A 124 -13.92 -25.35 -26.90
C PHE A 124 -15.19 -24.84 -26.23
N ALA A 125 -16.09 -25.76 -25.87
CA ALA A 125 -17.22 -25.45 -25.02
C ALA A 125 -16.72 -24.99 -23.62
N PRO A 126 -17.44 -24.12 -22.90
CA PRO A 126 -16.99 -23.62 -21.60
C PRO A 126 -16.60 -24.71 -20.58
N THR A 127 -17.30 -25.85 -20.60
CA THR A 127 -17.03 -27.02 -19.73
C THR A 127 -15.78 -27.81 -20.11
N GLU A 128 -15.20 -27.54 -21.28
CA GLU A 128 -14.01 -28.22 -21.83
C GLU A 128 -12.77 -27.33 -21.79
N ARG A 129 -12.89 -26.06 -21.40
CA ARG A 129 -11.78 -25.11 -21.31
C ARG A 129 -10.96 -25.39 -20.04
N ASN A 130 -9.82 -26.04 -20.24
CA ASN A 130 -8.89 -26.44 -19.19
C ASN A 130 -7.46 -26.37 -19.75
N HIS A 131 -6.96 -25.16 -19.96
CA HIS A 131 -5.75 -24.91 -20.74
C HIS A 131 -4.74 -24.02 -20.01
N CYS A 132 -3.46 -24.36 -20.13
CA CYS A 132 -2.34 -23.53 -19.73
C CYS A 132 -1.53 -23.17 -20.97
N TYR A 133 -1.65 -21.92 -21.41
CA TYR A 133 -0.88 -21.36 -22.51
C TYR A 133 0.51 -20.99 -22.02
N THR A 134 1.52 -21.70 -22.50
CA THR A 134 2.93 -21.42 -22.22
C THR A 134 3.51 -20.58 -23.36
N ILE A 135 4.12 -19.46 -22.99
CA ILE A 135 4.67 -18.46 -23.87
C ILE A 135 6.19 -18.53 -23.76
N PRO A 136 6.89 -19.03 -24.79
CA PRO A 136 8.34 -19.11 -24.77
C PRO A 136 9.01 -17.75 -24.56
N ALA A 137 10.24 -17.77 -24.03
CA ALA A 137 11.02 -16.55 -23.87
C ALA A 137 11.15 -15.75 -25.18
N GLY A 138 10.84 -14.45 -25.11
CA GLY A 138 10.82 -13.57 -26.27
C GLY A 138 9.94 -12.35 -26.05
N THR A 139 9.76 -11.56 -27.11
CA THR A 139 8.81 -10.45 -27.15
C THR A 139 7.69 -10.81 -28.12
N TRP A 140 6.46 -10.79 -27.62
CA TRP A 140 5.25 -11.21 -28.31
C TRP A 140 4.33 -10.02 -28.48
N ASN A 141 3.82 -9.80 -29.70
CA ASN A 141 2.93 -8.67 -29.94
C ASN A 141 1.55 -8.97 -29.38
N VAL A 142 0.93 -7.92 -28.87
CA VAL A 142 -0.45 -7.89 -28.41
C VAL A 142 -1.14 -6.73 -29.11
N ALA A 143 -2.12 -7.07 -29.95
CA ALA A 143 -2.88 -6.12 -30.76
C ALA A 143 -4.40 -6.22 -30.53
N THR A 144 -4.90 -7.36 -30.06
CA THR A 144 -6.30 -7.54 -29.70
C THR A 144 -6.62 -6.87 -28.38
N ASP A 145 -7.62 -5.99 -28.39
CA ASP A 145 -8.19 -5.39 -27.19
C ASP A 145 -9.08 -6.38 -26.44
N ASN A 146 -8.84 -6.48 -25.15
CA ASN A 146 -9.74 -7.02 -24.15
C ASN A 146 -10.29 -8.41 -24.45
N VAL A 147 -9.40 -9.39 -24.63
CA VAL A 147 -9.80 -10.80 -24.73
C VAL A 147 -10.62 -11.20 -23.50
N HIS A 148 -11.82 -11.74 -23.75
CA HIS A 148 -12.79 -12.02 -22.70
C HIS A 148 -12.85 -13.51 -22.37
N PHE A 149 -12.10 -13.95 -21.36
CA PHE A 149 -12.14 -15.33 -20.87
C PHE A 149 -13.30 -15.53 -19.89
N ASP A 150 -14.51 -15.67 -20.45
CA ASP A 150 -15.80 -15.85 -19.77
C ASP A 150 -15.86 -16.97 -18.69
N ALA A 151 -15.51 -18.21 -19.04
CA ALA A 151 -15.68 -19.37 -18.18
C ALA A 151 -14.77 -20.55 -18.57
N HIS A 152 -14.17 -21.19 -17.57
CA HIS A 152 -13.22 -22.29 -17.71
C HIS A 152 -13.03 -23.04 -16.39
N GLU A 153 -12.62 -24.30 -16.49
CA GLU A 153 -12.14 -25.07 -15.34
C GLU A 153 -10.73 -24.64 -14.93
N PHE A 154 -9.88 -24.33 -15.91
CA PHE A 154 -8.55 -23.74 -15.71
C PHE A 154 -8.14 -22.88 -16.91
N LEU A 155 -7.59 -21.70 -16.62
CA LEU A 155 -6.88 -20.86 -17.58
C LEU A 155 -5.52 -20.47 -17.00
N GLY A 156 -4.45 -20.80 -17.70
CA GLY A 156 -3.10 -20.33 -17.38
C GLY A 156 -2.50 -19.52 -18.53
N ILE A 157 -1.95 -18.35 -18.24
CA ILE A 157 -1.10 -17.57 -19.15
C ILE A 157 0.28 -17.48 -18.51
N VAL A 158 1.27 -18.17 -19.06
CA VAL A 158 2.55 -18.42 -18.37
C VAL A 158 3.71 -18.09 -19.29
N GLY A 159 4.59 -17.17 -18.89
CA GLY A 159 5.91 -17.08 -19.50
C GLY A 159 6.78 -18.26 -19.09
N ASP A 160 7.39 -18.97 -20.04
CA ASP A 160 8.27 -20.10 -19.74
C ASP A 160 9.66 -19.94 -20.39
N PRO A 161 10.71 -19.58 -19.63
CA PRO A 161 10.70 -19.23 -18.19
C PRO A 161 10.20 -17.80 -17.88
N PHE A 162 10.16 -16.91 -18.87
CA PHE A 162 9.68 -15.52 -18.75
C PHE A 162 9.45 -14.93 -20.15
N ALA A 163 8.34 -14.21 -20.36
CA ALA A 163 8.03 -13.60 -21.66
C ALA A 163 7.67 -12.10 -21.54
N VAL A 164 7.94 -11.35 -22.61
CA VAL A 164 7.54 -9.94 -22.74
C VAL A 164 6.33 -9.86 -23.66
N LEU A 165 5.22 -9.31 -23.18
CA LEU A 165 4.03 -9.01 -23.97
C LEU A 165 4.06 -7.53 -24.33
N LYS A 166 4.28 -7.22 -25.61
CA LYS A 166 4.41 -5.86 -26.12
C LYS A 166 3.09 -5.43 -26.75
N VAL A 167 2.48 -4.39 -26.19
CA VAL A 167 1.33 -3.75 -26.81
C VAL A 167 1.79 -3.01 -28.06
N THR A 168 1.11 -3.25 -29.18
CA THR A 168 1.46 -2.66 -30.48
C THR A 168 0.40 -1.75 -31.05
N GLU A 169 -0.84 -1.83 -30.57
CA GLU A 169 -1.97 -1.04 -31.04
C GLU A 169 -2.47 -0.05 -29.98
N GLN A 170 -2.84 1.16 -30.39
CA GLN A 170 -3.29 2.23 -29.48
C GLN A 170 -4.68 2.00 -28.90
N ASP A 171 -5.49 1.18 -29.55
CA ASP A 171 -6.87 0.88 -29.15
C ASP A 171 -6.95 -0.28 -28.14
N VAL A 172 -5.81 -0.81 -27.68
CA VAL A 172 -5.75 -1.83 -26.63
C VAL A 172 -5.85 -1.13 -25.26
N ASP A 173 -7.07 -0.87 -24.83
CA ASP A 173 -7.36 -0.26 -23.54
C ASP A 173 -7.08 -1.22 -22.38
N ARG A 174 -7.28 -2.53 -22.63
CA ARG A 174 -7.07 -3.61 -21.65
C ARG A 174 -6.66 -4.90 -22.35
N MET A 175 -5.72 -5.66 -21.80
CA MET A 175 -5.29 -6.94 -22.40
C MET A 175 -6.33 -8.05 -22.25
N MET A 176 -6.90 -8.22 -21.05
CA MET A 176 -7.88 -9.28 -20.81
C MET A 176 -8.90 -8.96 -19.72
N THR A 177 -10.07 -9.60 -19.85
CA THR A 177 -11.03 -9.77 -18.77
C THR A 177 -11.22 -11.26 -18.53
N VAL A 178 -11.27 -11.67 -17.27
CA VAL A 178 -11.54 -13.04 -16.87
C VAL A 178 -12.80 -13.10 -16.04
N GLY A 179 -13.69 -14.04 -16.38
CA GLY A 179 -14.93 -14.24 -15.67
C GLY A 179 -15.95 -13.12 -15.87
N SER A 180 -16.99 -13.17 -15.04
CA SER A 180 -18.01 -12.14 -15.00
C SER A 180 -18.48 -11.92 -13.56
N LEU A 181 -19.06 -10.75 -13.30
CA LEU A 181 -19.73 -10.44 -12.04
C LEU A 181 -21.01 -11.29 -11.82
N ASP A 182 -21.55 -11.88 -12.88
CA ASP A 182 -22.70 -12.77 -12.77
C ASP A 182 -22.27 -14.13 -12.20
N ALA A 183 -22.98 -14.55 -11.15
CA ALA A 183 -22.83 -15.86 -10.53
C ALA A 183 -23.65 -16.95 -11.27
N SER A 184 -24.04 -16.74 -12.53
CA SER A 184 -24.63 -17.76 -13.40
C SER A 184 -23.59 -18.63 -14.10
N LEU A 185 -23.85 -19.94 -14.18
CA LEU A 185 -22.94 -20.92 -14.78
C LEU A 185 -22.91 -20.77 -16.31
N PRO A 186 -21.78 -21.07 -16.96
CA PRO A 186 -20.49 -21.54 -16.42
C PRO A 186 -19.59 -20.41 -15.90
N HIS A 187 -18.62 -20.70 -15.01
CA HIS A 187 -17.73 -19.70 -14.38
C HIS A 187 -16.24 -19.90 -14.69
N ALA A 188 -15.43 -18.86 -14.47
CA ALA A 188 -13.97 -18.92 -14.38
C ALA A 188 -13.52 -19.51 -13.03
N GLN A 189 -13.31 -20.83 -12.98
CA GLN A 189 -13.01 -21.54 -11.73
C GLN A 189 -11.61 -21.21 -11.21
N ARG A 190 -10.59 -21.43 -12.05
CA ARG A 190 -9.16 -21.30 -11.68
C ARG A 190 -8.41 -20.53 -12.75
N THR A 191 -7.79 -19.43 -12.38
CA THR A 191 -7.06 -18.56 -13.31
C THR A 191 -5.64 -18.31 -12.81
N VAL A 192 -4.66 -18.44 -13.70
CA VAL A 192 -3.25 -18.22 -13.41
C VAL A 192 -2.63 -17.29 -14.45
N MET A 193 -1.86 -16.30 -14.00
CA MET A 193 -0.99 -15.48 -14.86
C MET A 193 0.37 -15.31 -14.19
N ARG A 194 1.45 -15.77 -14.82
CA ARG A 194 2.78 -15.65 -14.20
C ARG A 194 3.93 -15.44 -15.17
N ASP A 195 5.00 -14.83 -14.64
CA ASP A 195 6.30 -14.70 -15.29
C ASP A 195 6.25 -13.87 -16.58
N LEU A 196 5.64 -12.69 -16.51
CA LEU A 196 5.42 -11.80 -17.66
C LEU A 196 5.90 -10.37 -17.40
N GLN A 197 6.47 -9.74 -18.43
CA GLN A 197 6.64 -8.29 -18.50
C GLN A 197 5.68 -7.73 -19.54
N ILE A 198 4.83 -6.79 -19.13
CA ILE A 198 3.94 -6.07 -20.03
C ILE A 198 4.65 -4.79 -20.47
N ASP A 199 4.93 -4.66 -21.76
CA ASP A 199 5.61 -3.50 -22.35
C ASP A 199 4.61 -2.62 -23.11
N ILE A 200 4.28 -1.48 -22.51
CA ILE A 200 3.39 -0.45 -23.03
C ILE A 200 4.16 0.80 -23.48
N ARG A 201 5.47 0.69 -23.74
CA ARG A 201 6.26 1.83 -24.23
C ARG A 201 5.84 2.20 -25.65
N GLY A 202 5.42 3.45 -25.85
CA GLY A 202 5.11 3.99 -27.19
C GLY A 202 3.82 4.81 -27.28
N ASN A 203 3.46 5.52 -26.22
CA ASN A 203 2.17 6.20 -26.05
C ASN A 203 0.98 5.22 -26.11
N TYR A 204 1.07 4.12 -25.35
CA TYR A 204 -0.01 3.16 -25.16
C TYR A 204 -0.48 3.23 -23.70
N ASP A 205 -1.79 3.28 -23.47
CA ASP A 205 -2.37 3.25 -22.13
C ASP A 205 -3.22 1.99 -21.92
N THR A 206 -2.58 0.90 -21.51
CA THR A 206 -3.23 -0.42 -21.45
C THR A 206 -3.28 -0.99 -20.04
N GLY A 207 -4.48 -1.39 -19.60
CA GLY A 207 -4.66 -2.21 -18.40
C GLY A 207 -4.26 -3.67 -18.66
N ILE A 208 -3.75 -4.37 -17.65
CA ILE A 208 -3.31 -5.76 -17.77
C ILE A 208 -4.51 -6.71 -17.63
N ALA A 209 -5.30 -6.56 -16.57
CA ALA A 209 -6.31 -7.56 -16.26
C ALA A 209 -7.46 -7.01 -15.42
N ARG A 210 -8.67 -7.49 -15.73
CA ARG A 210 -9.81 -7.49 -14.80
C ARG A 210 -10.26 -8.91 -14.54
N TRP A 211 -10.18 -9.36 -13.30
CA TRP A 211 -10.49 -10.72 -12.91
C TRP A 211 -11.71 -10.75 -12.00
N TYR A 212 -12.72 -11.50 -12.42
CA TYR A 212 -13.89 -11.88 -11.63
C TYR A 212 -13.84 -13.39 -11.43
N THR A 213 -13.05 -13.83 -10.47
CA THR A 213 -12.75 -15.25 -10.24
C THR A 213 -13.83 -15.91 -9.39
N TYR A 214 -14.09 -17.20 -9.64
CA TYR A 214 -15.15 -17.93 -8.94
C TYR A 214 -14.65 -18.84 -7.81
N ARG A 215 -13.46 -19.46 -7.96
CA ARG A 215 -12.82 -20.22 -6.87
C ARG A 215 -11.44 -19.68 -6.54
N TYR A 216 -10.57 -19.56 -7.55
CA TYR A 216 -9.17 -19.28 -7.30
C TYR A 216 -8.51 -18.46 -8.43
N GLY A 217 -7.79 -17.41 -8.05
CA GLY A 217 -6.92 -16.64 -8.94
C GLY A 217 -5.49 -16.60 -8.42
N HIS A 218 -4.51 -16.74 -9.30
CA HIS A 218 -3.10 -16.58 -8.97
C HIS A 218 -2.39 -15.71 -10.02
N MET A 219 -1.90 -14.56 -9.58
CA MET A 219 -1.03 -13.70 -10.38
C MET A 219 0.35 -13.60 -9.71
N GLU A 220 1.42 -13.89 -10.44
CA GLU A 220 2.76 -13.92 -9.87
C GLU A 220 3.84 -13.38 -10.81
N ASN A 221 4.78 -12.61 -10.27
CA ASN A 221 5.96 -12.15 -11.02
C ASN A 221 5.58 -11.42 -12.32
N ILE A 222 4.59 -10.53 -12.22
CA ILE A 222 4.16 -9.66 -13.32
C ILE A 222 4.82 -8.30 -13.16
N SER A 223 5.46 -7.80 -14.22
CA SER A 223 6.04 -6.46 -14.24
C SER A 223 5.48 -5.63 -15.39
N MET A 224 5.43 -4.31 -15.21
CA MET A 224 5.04 -3.38 -16.28
C MET A 224 6.20 -2.46 -16.65
N ARG A 225 6.33 -2.17 -17.95
CA ARG A 225 7.22 -1.17 -18.51
C ARG A 225 6.44 -0.18 -19.35
N GLY A 226 6.60 1.10 -19.04
CA GLY A 226 6.03 2.19 -19.81
C GLY A 226 5.29 3.15 -18.89
N ARG A 227 4.27 3.81 -19.44
CA ARG A 227 3.52 4.88 -18.76
C ARG A 227 2.06 4.75 -19.15
N ARG A 228 1.18 4.84 -18.16
CA ARG A 228 -0.28 4.84 -18.27
C ARG A 228 -0.71 6.31 -18.17
N ASP A 229 -1.29 6.85 -19.24
CA ASP A 229 -1.74 8.25 -19.32
C ASP A 229 -3.22 8.31 -19.73
N LYS A 230 -4.08 7.93 -18.78
CA LYS A 230 -5.53 7.76 -18.99
C LYS A 230 -6.28 9.04 -19.36
N PHE A 231 -5.73 10.20 -19.02
CA PHE A 231 -6.36 11.48 -19.37
C PHE A 231 -5.93 12.00 -20.75
N ASN A 232 -5.00 11.32 -21.43
CA ASN A 232 -4.62 11.69 -22.76
C ASN A 232 -5.79 11.52 -23.72
N SER A 233 -6.32 12.62 -24.27
CA SER A 233 -7.46 12.58 -25.18
C SER A 233 -7.17 11.85 -26.51
N GLN A 234 -5.92 11.50 -26.79
CA GLN A 234 -5.51 10.83 -28.04
C GLN A 234 -5.48 9.30 -27.92
N TYR A 235 -5.53 8.75 -26.71
CA TYR A 235 -5.43 7.30 -26.46
C TYR A 235 -6.59 6.87 -25.56
N GLY A 236 -7.09 5.65 -25.75
CA GLY A 236 -8.02 5.02 -24.81
C GLY A 236 -7.26 4.38 -23.65
N GLY A 237 -7.98 3.92 -22.62
CA GLY A 237 -7.33 3.24 -21.50
C GLY A 237 -8.22 2.83 -20.33
N ASP A 238 -8.00 1.61 -19.85
CA ASP A 238 -8.69 1.11 -18.66
C ASP A 238 -8.30 1.91 -17.41
N ARG A 239 -9.21 2.07 -16.45
CA ARG A 239 -8.86 2.71 -15.17
C ARG A 239 -7.92 1.83 -14.36
N HIS A 240 -8.14 0.52 -14.39
CA HIS A 240 -7.44 -0.44 -13.57
C HIS A 240 -6.34 -1.09 -14.40
N THR A 241 -5.12 -1.08 -13.87
CA THR A 241 -4.02 -1.86 -14.43
C THR A 241 -4.23 -3.33 -14.08
N ILE A 242 -4.48 -3.62 -12.80
CA ILE A 242 -4.93 -4.92 -12.29
C ILE A 242 -6.13 -4.68 -11.37
N LEU A 243 -7.27 -5.29 -11.71
CA LEU A 243 -8.43 -5.40 -10.82
C LEU A 243 -8.73 -6.89 -10.59
N VAL A 244 -8.90 -7.27 -9.32
CA VAL A 244 -9.21 -8.65 -8.95
C VAL A 244 -10.31 -8.66 -7.90
N ASP A 245 -11.46 -9.22 -8.27
CA ASP A 245 -12.61 -9.40 -7.39
C ASP A 245 -13.01 -10.87 -7.35
N GLY A 246 -13.29 -11.39 -6.16
CA GLY A 246 -13.88 -12.70 -5.99
C GLY A 246 -15.40 -12.64 -6.06
N VAL A 247 -16.03 -13.45 -6.93
CA VAL A 247 -17.49 -13.46 -7.12
C VAL A 247 -18.23 -14.11 -5.94
N ARG A 248 -17.53 -14.87 -5.10
CA ARG A 248 -18.08 -15.55 -3.92
C ARG A 248 -17.21 -15.32 -2.70
N SER A 249 -17.84 -15.38 -1.52
CA SER A 249 -17.14 -15.37 -0.23
C SER A 249 -16.09 -16.46 -0.04
N SER A 250 -16.25 -17.61 -0.70
CA SER A 250 -15.27 -18.70 -0.70
C SER A 250 -14.13 -18.52 -1.71
N THR A 251 -14.15 -17.46 -2.52
CA THR A 251 -13.11 -17.22 -3.54
C THR A 251 -11.83 -16.76 -2.87
N THR A 252 -10.69 -17.28 -3.34
CA THR A 252 -9.38 -16.83 -2.89
C THR A 252 -8.52 -16.40 -4.07
N ASN A 253 -7.98 -15.18 -4.03
CA ASN A 253 -7.01 -14.72 -5.00
C ASN A 253 -5.67 -14.43 -4.34
N VAL A 254 -4.58 -14.78 -5.02
CA VAL A 254 -3.21 -14.48 -4.59
C VAL A 254 -2.52 -13.69 -5.69
N ILE A 255 -2.10 -12.47 -5.35
CA ILE A 255 -1.33 -11.58 -6.21
C ILE A 255 0.01 -11.39 -5.54
N ASN A 256 1.06 -11.98 -6.11
CA ASN A 256 2.37 -12.12 -5.49
C ASN A 256 3.48 -11.50 -6.34
N SER A 257 4.33 -10.68 -5.72
CA SER A 257 5.56 -10.17 -6.35
C SER A 257 5.32 -9.50 -7.70
N CYS A 258 4.27 -8.68 -7.78
CA CYS A 258 3.95 -7.89 -8.98
C CYS A 258 4.54 -6.47 -8.85
N TYR A 259 5.11 -5.97 -9.94
CA TYR A 259 5.86 -4.70 -10.00
C TYR A 259 5.25 -3.76 -11.05
N LEU A 260 4.41 -2.82 -10.59
CA LEU A 260 3.72 -1.88 -11.46
C LEU A 260 4.29 -0.47 -11.27
N ASN A 261 5.18 -0.06 -12.17
CA ASN A 261 5.74 1.29 -12.17
C ASN A 261 5.09 2.09 -13.28
N ASN A 262 4.47 3.22 -12.94
CA ASN A 262 3.91 4.13 -13.92
C ASN A 262 4.76 5.38 -13.94
N GLY A 263 5.64 5.57 -14.92
CA GLY A 263 6.51 6.76 -14.96
C GLY A 263 5.77 8.06 -15.34
N ASP A 264 4.63 8.33 -14.72
CA ASP A 264 3.56 9.21 -15.19
C ASP A 264 3.98 10.68 -15.34
N THR A 265 3.20 11.43 -16.11
CA THR A 265 3.49 12.82 -16.49
C THR A 265 2.58 13.81 -15.75
N THR A 266 3.14 14.97 -15.45
CA THR A 266 2.53 16.04 -14.63
C THR A 266 1.39 16.81 -15.32
N SER A 267 0.86 16.31 -16.44
CA SER A 267 -0.09 17.04 -17.29
C SER A 267 -1.56 16.86 -16.85
N ASP A 268 -2.25 17.99 -16.75
CA ASP A 268 -3.71 18.16 -16.55
C ASP A 268 -4.29 17.73 -15.19
N ARG A 269 -4.08 18.58 -14.18
CA ARG A 269 -4.31 18.29 -12.75
C ARG A 269 -5.51 19.03 -12.16
N SER A 270 -6.71 18.76 -12.65
CA SER A 270 -7.92 19.25 -11.95
C SER A 270 -8.40 18.28 -10.86
N THR A 271 -8.08 16.98 -10.97
CA THR A 271 -8.49 15.93 -10.02
C THR A 271 -7.55 14.72 -10.07
N HIS A 272 -7.41 13.96 -8.98
CA HIS A 272 -6.77 12.64 -8.99
C HIS A 272 -7.72 11.54 -9.48
N VAL A 273 -9.03 11.77 -9.35
CA VAL A 273 -10.04 10.76 -9.66
C VAL A 273 -10.09 10.52 -11.16
N GLY A 274 -10.03 9.24 -11.54
CA GLY A 274 -10.13 8.81 -12.94
C GLY A 274 -8.80 8.57 -13.61
N HIS A 275 -7.67 8.84 -12.95
CA HIS A 275 -6.35 8.38 -13.39
C HIS A 275 -6.25 6.85 -13.26
N ALA A 276 -5.19 6.28 -13.84
CA ALA A 276 -4.94 4.86 -13.72
C ALA A 276 -4.66 4.47 -12.26
N ILE A 277 -5.10 3.27 -11.87
CA ILE A 277 -4.82 2.63 -10.58
C ILE A 277 -4.04 1.34 -10.87
N PRO A 278 -2.96 1.02 -10.14
CA PRO A 278 -2.17 -0.18 -10.41
C PRO A 278 -2.86 -1.44 -9.87
N PHE A 279 -3.07 -1.50 -8.56
CA PHE A 279 -3.68 -2.64 -7.88
C PHE A 279 -5.02 -2.25 -7.30
N SER A 280 -6.05 -3.03 -7.61
CA SER A 280 -7.39 -2.73 -7.14
C SER A 280 -8.29 -3.94 -6.87
N SER A 281 -9.19 -3.74 -5.91
CA SER A 281 -10.40 -4.51 -5.64
C SER A 281 -11.53 -3.49 -5.54
N ASP A 282 -12.69 -3.77 -6.13
CA ASP A 282 -13.83 -2.85 -6.17
C ASP A 282 -15.03 -3.42 -5.39
N ILE A 283 -16.12 -2.66 -5.31
CA ILE A 283 -17.33 -2.96 -4.52
C ILE A 283 -17.99 -4.32 -4.79
N TYR A 284 -17.53 -5.05 -5.80
CA TYR A 284 -18.05 -6.35 -6.19
C TYR A 284 -17.29 -7.54 -5.62
N ASN A 285 -16.11 -7.30 -5.02
CA ASN A 285 -15.38 -8.37 -4.36
C ASN A 285 -16.16 -8.86 -3.14
N GLN A 286 -16.42 -10.16 -3.12
CA GLN A 286 -17.00 -10.88 -1.98
C GLN A 286 -15.98 -11.83 -1.34
N GLY A 287 -14.91 -12.16 -2.05
CA GLY A 287 -13.91 -13.15 -1.65
C GLY A 287 -12.75 -12.56 -0.85
N THR A 288 -11.69 -13.35 -0.70
CA THR A 288 -10.44 -12.89 -0.08
C THR A 288 -9.33 -12.71 -1.12
N ASN A 289 -8.78 -11.51 -1.18
CA ASN A 289 -7.62 -11.19 -2.01
C ASN A 289 -6.37 -11.02 -1.13
N TYR A 290 -5.28 -11.68 -1.52
CA TYR A 290 -3.98 -11.53 -0.89
C TYR A 290 -3.01 -10.80 -1.83
N TRP A 291 -2.56 -9.61 -1.43
CA TRP A 291 -1.58 -8.79 -2.14
C TRP A 291 -0.24 -8.90 -1.41
N LYS A 292 0.71 -9.69 -1.94
CA LYS A 292 1.93 -10.09 -1.24
C LYS A 292 3.18 -9.62 -1.98
N GLY A 293 4.06 -8.88 -1.30
CA GLY A 293 5.37 -8.51 -1.86
C GLY A 293 5.28 -7.64 -3.13
N CYS A 294 4.14 -7.00 -3.38
CA CYS A 294 3.92 -6.18 -4.56
C CYS A 294 4.58 -4.81 -4.40
N GLN A 295 5.00 -4.23 -5.53
CA GLN A 295 5.57 -2.89 -5.55
C GLN A 295 4.86 -2.03 -6.60
N VAL A 296 4.63 -0.78 -6.23
CA VAL A 296 4.05 0.23 -7.10
C VAL A 296 4.82 1.54 -6.97
N SER A 297 4.99 2.23 -8.09
CA SER A 297 5.49 3.59 -8.08
C SER A 297 4.79 4.53 -9.05
N ASP A 298 4.73 5.80 -8.65
CA ASP A 298 4.53 6.97 -9.51
C ASP A 298 3.11 7.08 -10.15
N TYR A 299 2.07 6.62 -9.45
CA TYR A 299 0.66 6.78 -9.88
C TYR A 299 -0.01 8.04 -9.29
N ILE A 300 -0.79 8.77 -10.11
CA ILE A 300 -1.47 10.00 -9.68
C ILE A 300 -2.75 9.72 -8.85
N ASP A 301 -3.46 8.62 -9.12
CA ASP A 301 -4.51 8.13 -8.22
C ASP A 301 -3.83 7.36 -7.07
N ASN A 302 -4.41 6.23 -6.62
CA ASN A 302 -3.88 5.45 -5.50
C ASN A 302 -2.75 4.48 -5.91
N GLY A 303 -1.96 4.04 -4.94
CA GLY A 303 -1.03 2.91 -5.10
C GLY A 303 -1.72 1.55 -4.96
N ILE A 304 -2.39 1.30 -3.85
CA ILE A 304 -3.25 0.11 -3.68
C ILE A 304 -4.63 0.62 -3.27
N TYR A 305 -5.64 0.33 -4.08
CA TYR A 305 -7.02 0.75 -3.84
C TYR A 305 -7.92 -0.47 -3.66
N VAL A 306 -8.27 -0.80 -2.43
CA VAL A 306 -9.08 -1.99 -2.13
C VAL A 306 -10.29 -1.64 -1.25
N SER A 307 -10.84 -0.45 -1.46
CA SER A 307 -11.89 0.07 -0.60
C SER A 307 -13.29 -0.07 -1.20
N GLY A 308 -14.26 -0.30 -0.32
CA GLY A 308 -15.68 -0.33 -0.63
C GLY A 308 -16.25 -1.71 -0.92
N ASP A 309 -15.47 -2.77 -0.69
CA ASP A 309 -15.90 -4.15 -0.96
C ASP A 309 -16.49 -4.86 0.27
N ASP A 310 -17.32 -5.88 0.01
CA ASP A 310 -17.90 -6.77 1.03
C ASP A 310 -16.94 -7.93 1.37
N GLY A 311 -15.91 -8.10 0.54
CA GLY A 311 -14.88 -9.10 0.67
C GLY A 311 -13.81 -8.70 1.68
N ARG A 312 -12.63 -9.30 1.54
CA ARG A 312 -11.48 -9.00 2.39
C ARG A 312 -10.21 -8.90 1.57
N ASN A 313 -9.42 -7.88 1.85
CA ASN A 313 -8.10 -7.70 1.28
C ASN A 313 -7.05 -7.81 2.37
N THR A 314 -6.01 -8.59 2.10
CA THR A 314 -4.82 -8.70 2.95
C THR A 314 -3.61 -8.25 2.16
N ILE A 315 -3.00 -7.14 2.58
CA ILE A 315 -1.84 -6.52 1.96
C ILE A 315 -0.63 -6.75 2.86
N THR A 316 0.39 -7.46 2.36
CA THR A 316 1.54 -7.86 3.17
C THR A 316 2.86 -7.70 2.41
N GLY A 317 3.87 -7.09 3.04
CA GLY A 317 5.20 -6.97 2.43
C GLY A 317 5.26 -6.04 1.23
N CYS A 318 4.26 -5.17 1.04
CA CYS A 318 4.14 -4.32 -0.15
C CYS A 318 4.89 -2.99 0.02
N HIS A 319 5.40 -2.46 -1.09
CA HIS A 319 6.06 -1.14 -1.14
C HIS A 319 5.36 -0.21 -2.12
N VAL A 320 4.85 0.91 -1.61
CA VAL A 320 4.26 1.98 -2.40
C VAL A 320 5.17 3.19 -2.41
N ARG A 321 5.45 3.74 -3.61
CA ARG A 321 6.32 4.91 -3.77
C ARG A 321 5.68 6.01 -4.60
N ASN A 322 5.74 7.25 -4.15
CA ASN A 322 5.37 8.45 -4.92
C ASN A 322 3.95 8.38 -5.53
N CYS A 323 3.01 7.72 -4.87
CA CYS A 323 1.60 7.69 -5.30
C CYS A 323 0.84 8.86 -4.66
N ALA A 324 -0.07 9.49 -5.41
CA ALA A 324 -0.99 10.50 -4.86
C ALA A 324 -2.25 9.82 -4.29
N GLY A 325 -3.38 10.54 -4.18
CA GLY A 325 -4.64 10.01 -3.67
C GLY A 325 -4.47 9.42 -2.26
N ALA A 326 -4.28 8.11 -2.20
CA ALA A 326 -3.61 7.42 -1.10
C ALA A 326 -2.57 6.39 -1.62
N GLY A 327 -1.46 6.27 -0.91
CA GLY A 327 -0.51 5.19 -1.15
C GLY A 327 -1.16 3.82 -0.98
N ILE A 328 -1.79 3.59 0.18
CA ILE A 328 -2.65 2.43 0.45
C ILE A 328 -4.00 2.93 0.96
N ARG A 329 -5.08 2.49 0.31
CA ARG A 329 -6.47 2.79 0.69
C ARG A 329 -7.24 1.50 0.93
N ILE A 330 -7.77 1.36 2.14
CA ILE A 330 -8.45 0.14 2.60
C ILE A 330 -9.86 0.43 3.09
N GLY A 331 -10.75 -0.53 2.85
CA GLY A 331 -12.15 -0.55 3.26
C GLY A 331 -12.39 -1.39 4.52
N PRO A 332 -13.65 -1.78 4.78
CA PRO A 332 -14.02 -2.56 5.97
C PRO A 332 -13.31 -3.92 6.06
N ASN A 333 -12.92 -4.37 7.26
CA ASN A 333 -12.30 -5.68 7.54
C ASN A 333 -10.97 -5.99 6.82
N ASP A 334 -10.41 -5.03 6.09
CA ASP A 334 -9.14 -5.17 5.40
C ASP A 334 -7.94 -5.16 6.37
N TYR A 335 -6.84 -5.75 5.90
CA TYR A 335 -5.61 -5.90 6.66
C TYR A 335 -4.38 -5.41 5.90
N VAL A 336 -3.55 -4.60 6.57
CA VAL A 336 -2.23 -4.17 6.09
C VAL A 336 -1.16 -4.59 7.10
N GLN A 337 -0.12 -5.28 6.62
CA GLN A 337 0.98 -5.75 7.46
C GLN A 337 2.34 -5.60 6.80
N ASP A 338 3.36 -5.21 7.56
CA ASP A 338 4.77 -5.21 7.11
C ASP A 338 4.93 -4.49 5.77
N CYS A 339 4.33 -3.30 5.65
CA CYS A 339 4.30 -2.53 4.42
C CYS A 339 5.15 -1.27 4.55
N GLN A 340 5.61 -0.77 3.40
CA GLN A 340 6.35 0.48 3.33
C GLN A 340 5.66 1.46 2.37
N ILE A 341 5.58 2.72 2.77
CA ILE A 341 5.19 3.84 1.93
C ILE A 341 6.33 4.85 1.88
N THR A 342 6.69 5.35 0.70
CA THR A 342 7.79 6.30 0.52
C THR A 342 7.40 7.43 -0.43
N MET A 343 7.45 8.66 0.07
CA MET A 343 7.16 9.87 -0.69
C MET A 343 8.43 10.73 -0.77
N THR A 344 9.09 10.68 -1.91
CA THR A 344 10.35 11.41 -2.16
C THR A 344 10.25 12.40 -3.31
N GLU A 345 9.21 12.27 -4.12
CA GLU A 345 8.95 13.11 -5.28
C GLU A 345 7.49 13.56 -5.22
N GLN A 346 7.24 14.83 -5.55
CA GLN A 346 5.89 15.38 -5.54
C GLN A 346 5.03 14.68 -6.61
N PRO A 347 3.95 13.97 -6.24
CA PRO A 347 3.03 13.42 -7.24
C PRO A 347 2.24 14.54 -7.92
N GLY A 348 2.25 15.73 -7.29
CA GLY A 348 1.67 16.99 -7.74
C GLY A 348 0.15 16.98 -7.83
N TYR A 349 -0.45 16.09 -7.05
CA TYR A 349 -1.81 16.18 -6.55
C TYR A 349 -1.75 15.92 -5.03
N PRO A 350 -2.71 16.42 -4.22
CA PRO A 350 -2.85 16.03 -2.83
C PRO A 350 -2.73 14.52 -2.61
N TRP A 351 -2.07 14.13 -1.51
CA TRP A 351 -1.76 12.74 -1.24
C TRP A 351 -1.94 12.42 0.24
N SER A 352 -2.22 11.15 0.51
CA SER A 352 -2.09 10.54 1.83
C SER A 352 -1.24 9.28 1.69
N GLY A 353 -0.51 8.90 2.74
CA GLY A 353 0.20 7.63 2.75
C GLY A 353 -0.80 6.48 2.91
N LEU A 354 -1.52 6.49 4.02
CA LEU A 354 -2.55 5.51 4.36
C LEU A 354 -3.90 6.20 4.50
N TRP A 355 -4.94 5.59 3.92
CA TRP A 355 -6.32 6.02 4.09
C TRP A 355 -7.22 4.85 4.48
N LEU A 356 -7.78 4.91 5.69
CA LEU A 356 -8.88 4.05 6.14
C LEU A 356 -10.20 4.77 5.89
N GLU A 357 -11.11 4.14 5.16
CA GLU A 357 -12.44 4.68 4.92
C GLU A 357 -13.52 3.61 5.02
N ASN A 358 -14.74 4.06 5.34
CA ASN A 358 -15.97 3.27 5.39
C ASN A 358 -15.91 2.00 6.27
N GLY A 359 -17.05 1.63 6.84
CA GLY A 359 -17.18 0.50 7.75
C GLY A 359 -16.17 0.53 8.91
N GLY A 360 -15.88 -0.67 9.42
CA GLY A 360 -14.95 -0.90 10.52
C GLY A 360 -14.23 -2.25 10.37
N GLY A 361 -13.45 -2.59 11.39
CA GLY A 361 -12.67 -3.83 11.44
C GLY A 361 -11.31 -3.74 10.75
N GLN A 362 -10.89 -2.55 10.32
CA GLN A 362 -9.59 -2.36 9.69
C GLN A 362 -8.45 -2.61 10.67
N LEU A 363 -7.47 -3.37 10.20
CA LEU A 363 -6.28 -3.70 10.96
C LEU A 363 -5.05 -3.26 10.18
N VAL A 364 -4.17 -2.49 10.82
CA VAL A 364 -2.89 -2.08 10.24
C VAL A 364 -1.79 -2.42 11.25
N SER A 365 -0.75 -3.10 10.80
CA SER A 365 0.38 -3.46 11.66
C SER A 365 1.71 -3.32 10.95
N GLN A 366 2.76 -2.89 11.66
CA GLN A 366 4.13 -2.84 11.10
C GLN A 366 4.19 -2.01 9.80
N LEU A 367 3.70 -0.76 9.86
CA LEU A 367 3.67 0.13 8.71
C LEU A 367 4.78 1.17 8.84
N LEU A 368 5.67 1.22 7.85
CA LEU A 368 6.73 2.22 7.76
C LEU A 368 6.38 3.27 6.70
N ILE A 369 6.32 4.54 7.08
CA ILE A 369 6.09 5.66 6.17
C ILE A 369 7.26 6.63 6.24
N LYS A 370 7.81 6.97 5.07
CA LYS A 370 8.88 7.98 4.93
C LYS A 370 8.43 9.06 3.96
N ASN A 371 8.48 10.31 4.39
CA ASN A 371 8.11 11.47 3.59
C ASN A 371 9.23 12.52 3.59
N THR A 372 9.56 13.08 2.43
CA THR A 372 10.47 14.23 2.27
C THR A 372 9.85 15.34 1.41
N VAL A 373 8.54 15.29 1.17
CA VAL A 373 7.84 16.24 0.29
C VAL A 373 6.69 16.95 1.02
N GLU A 374 6.25 18.08 0.48
CA GLU A 374 5.11 18.84 1.00
C GLU A 374 3.84 18.00 1.05
N LYS A 375 3.09 18.17 2.14
CA LYS A 375 1.79 17.59 2.39
C LYS A 375 0.75 18.69 2.39
N THR A 376 -0.23 18.61 1.51
CA THR A 376 -1.39 19.52 1.55
C THR A 376 -2.47 19.05 2.52
N THR A 377 -2.36 17.82 3.03
CA THR A 377 -3.38 17.11 3.82
C THR A 377 -2.74 16.38 5.00
N GLU A 378 -2.74 15.04 5.03
CA GLU A 378 -2.18 14.22 6.11
C GLU A 378 -1.50 12.96 5.56
N ILE A 379 -0.56 12.38 6.32
CA ILE A 379 0.06 11.09 5.95
C ILE A 379 -0.89 9.93 6.24
N ILE A 380 -1.47 9.88 7.43
CA ILE A 380 -2.49 8.89 7.78
C ILE A 380 -3.83 9.60 7.93
N ARG A 381 -4.80 9.20 7.10
CA ARG A 381 -6.18 9.68 7.13
C ARG A 381 -7.09 8.57 7.60
N LEU A 382 -7.86 8.84 8.66
CA LEU A 382 -8.87 7.93 9.19
C LEU A 382 -10.24 8.60 9.06
N THR A 383 -11.08 8.04 8.21
CA THR A 383 -12.46 8.50 7.95
C THR A 383 -13.44 7.32 7.88
N GLN A 384 -13.12 6.23 8.57
CA GLN A 384 -13.98 5.06 8.69
C GLN A 384 -15.20 5.35 9.60
N ASP A 385 -16.23 4.52 9.60
CA ASP A 385 -17.42 4.69 10.46
C ASP A 385 -17.62 3.51 11.43
N GLY A 386 -16.53 2.80 11.73
CA GLY A 386 -16.45 1.64 12.61
C GLY A 386 -15.04 1.48 13.22
N PRO A 387 -14.81 0.42 14.01
CA PRO A 387 -13.57 0.28 14.79
C PRO A 387 -12.33 0.13 13.91
N ALA A 388 -11.21 0.73 14.30
CA ALA A 388 -9.93 0.55 13.63
C ALA A 388 -8.80 0.32 14.64
N ARG A 389 -7.82 -0.52 14.28
CA ARG A 389 -6.61 -0.72 15.08
C ARG A 389 -5.36 -0.60 14.22
N LEU A 390 -4.45 0.26 14.68
CA LEU A 390 -3.15 0.49 14.08
C LEU A 390 -2.07 0.16 15.13
N THR A 391 -1.16 -0.77 14.81
CA THR A 391 -0.14 -1.25 15.75
C THR A 391 1.25 -1.18 15.12
N ASP A 392 2.26 -0.74 15.87
CA ASP A 392 3.65 -0.69 15.37
C ASP A 392 3.77 0.15 14.08
N ILE A 393 3.33 1.41 14.17
CA ILE A 393 3.31 2.35 13.05
C ILE A 393 4.48 3.31 13.20
N HIS A 394 5.30 3.45 12.16
CA HIS A 394 6.46 4.34 12.17
C HIS A 394 6.36 5.36 11.03
N ILE A 395 6.31 6.64 11.39
CA ILE A 395 6.29 7.76 10.46
C ILE A 395 7.56 8.57 10.62
N THR A 396 8.33 8.74 9.54
CA THR A 396 9.39 9.74 9.44
C THR A 396 8.99 10.77 8.41
N ASP A 397 8.75 12.01 8.85
CA ASP A 397 8.25 13.09 8.03
C ASP A 397 9.20 14.28 8.03
N GLU A 398 10.01 14.40 6.99
CA GLU A 398 10.93 15.50 6.74
C GLU A 398 10.39 16.45 5.65
N GLY A 399 9.09 16.36 5.35
CA GLY A 399 8.42 17.20 4.37
C GLY A 399 8.08 18.59 4.89
N THR A 400 7.08 19.22 4.29
CA THR A 400 6.52 20.50 4.78
C THR A 400 5.01 20.40 4.89
N ASP A 401 4.41 21.30 5.67
CA ASP A 401 2.96 21.43 5.84
C ASP A 401 2.24 20.14 6.32
N GLY A 402 0.90 20.15 6.22
CA GLY A 402 0.03 19.02 6.50
C GLY A 402 0.19 18.44 7.90
N ARG A 403 -0.37 17.25 8.10
CA ARG A 403 -0.35 16.51 9.37
C ARG A 403 0.31 15.15 9.18
N ALA A 404 0.86 14.58 10.24
CA ALA A 404 1.22 13.18 10.24
C ALA A 404 -0.05 12.32 10.33
N ILE A 405 -0.95 12.65 11.25
CA ILE A 405 -2.19 11.87 11.48
C ILE A 405 -3.39 12.81 11.55
N ARG A 406 -4.48 12.42 10.88
CA ARG A 406 -5.81 12.96 11.10
C ARG A 406 -6.79 11.85 11.39
N VAL A 407 -7.44 11.93 12.54
CA VAL A 407 -8.57 11.10 12.94
C VAL A 407 -9.83 11.93 12.81
N ASP A 408 -10.66 11.61 11.82
CA ASP A 408 -11.93 12.26 11.49
C ASP A 408 -12.95 11.19 11.05
N ASP A 409 -13.02 10.14 11.86
CA ASP A 409 -13.96 9.03 11.79
C ASP A 409 -15.26 9.34 12.57
N ASN A 410 -16.22 8.41 12.51
CA ASN A 410 -17.48 8.55 13.24
C ASN A 410 -17.29 8.37 14.76
N ASP A 411 -17.69 9.40 15.52
CA ASP A 411 -17.40 9.65 16.93
C ASP A 411 -17.54 8.46 17.91
N ASP A 412 -18.43 7.49 17.67
CA ASP A 412 -18.67 6.44 18.66
C ASP A 412 -17.73 5.22 18.53
N ALA A 413 -17.12 5.01 17.37
CA ALA A 413 -16.34 3.80 17.09
C ALA A 413 -14.90 3.89 17.64
N PRO A 414 -14.35 2.83 18.24
CA PRO A 414 -13.02 2.91 18.82
C PRO A 414 -11.94 2.88 17.74
N THR A 415 -11.06 3.89 17.78
CA THR A 415 -9.85 3.96 16.96
C THR A 415 -8.64 3.87 17.88
N ILE A 416 -7.83 2.82 17.72
CA ILE A 416 -6.74 2.48 18.63
C ILE A 416 -5.40 2.51 17.89
N PHE A 417 -4.47 3.32 18.39
CA PHE A 417 -3.06 3.28 18.07
C PHE A 417 -2.30 2.60 19.22
N ASP A 418 -1.44 1.65 18.89
CA ASP A 418 -0.68 0.85 19.86
C ASP A 418 0.78 0.75 19.38
N ALA A 419 1.73 1.29 20.14
CA ALA A 419 3.13 1.41 19.71
C ALA A 419 3.33 2.20 18.40
N CYS A 420 2.93 3.48 18.37
CA CYS A 420 3.17 4.36 17.22
C CYS A 420 4.39 5.28 17.47
N THR A 421 5.26 5.43 16.48
CA THR A 421 6.37 6.40 16.51
C THR A 421 6.20 7.42 15.39
N ILE A 422 6.22 8.70 15.74
CA ILE A 422 6.21 9.82 14.78
C ILE A 422 7.48 10.64 15.00
N THR A 423 8.33 10.71 13.99
CA THR A 423 9.41 11.69 13.87
C THR A 423 8.97 12.73 12.84
N ASP A 424 8.41 13.84 13.31
CA ASP A 424 7.96 14.95 12.46
C ASP A 424 9.02 16.06 12.50
N ARG A 425 9.57 16.36 11.33
CA ARG A 425 10.53 17.45 11.08
C ARG A 425 9.98 18.51 10.13
N SER A 426 8.65 18.55 9.97
CA SER A 426 8.01 19.41 8.99
C SER A 426 7.98 20.88 9.41
N SER A 427 8.04 21.74 8.40
CA SER A 427 7.84 23.19 8.56
C SER A 427 6.36 23.53 8.33
N PRO A 428 5.60 23.95 9.36
CA PRO A 428 4.19 24.28 9.20
C PRO A 428 4.03 25.66 8.54
N SER A 429 3.22 25.75 7.47
CA SER A 429 2.74 27.02 6.91
C SER A 429 1.22 27.18 7.05
N THR A 430 0.48 26.07 7.07
CA THR A 430 -0.99 26.02 7.14
C THR A 430 -1.55 25.23 8.33
N SER A 431 -0.96 24.09 8.67
CA SER A 431 -1.33 23.25 9.80
C SER A 431 -0.17 23.21 10.78
N ASP A 432 -0.38 23.64 12.01
CA ASP A 432 0.63 23.75 13.06
C ASP A 432 0.73 22.49 13.93
N TYR A 433 -0.22 21.55 13.86
CA TYR A 433 -0.20 20.30 14.64
C TYR A 433 0.15 19.08 13.81
N ALA A 434 0.96 18.18 14.36
CA ALA A 434 1.32 16.91 13.76
C ALA A 434 0.17 15.90 13.80
N VAL A 435 -0.58 15.87 14.91
CA VAL A 435 -1.71 14.95 15.11
C VAL A 435 -2.98 15.77 15.35
N TYR A 436 -4.02 15.45 14.59
CA TYR A 436 -5.32 16.10 14.66
C TYR A 436 -6.40 15.06 14.95
N VAL A 437 -7.15 15.27 16.03
CA VAL A 437 -8.23 14.39 16.48
C VAL A 437 -9.53 15.18 16.51
N SER A 438 -10.44 14.84 15.60
CA SER A 438 -11.81 15.34 15.59
C SER A 438 -12.86 14.32 15.98
N SER A 439 -12.45 13.09 16.26
CA SER A 439 -13.34 12.00 16.64
C SER A 439 -13.30 11.68 18.12
N SER A 440 -14.42 11.19 18.64
CA SER A 440 -14.50 10.55 19.95
C SER A 440 -13.99 9.10 19.94
N ASN A 441 -13.74 8.54 21.12
CA ASN A 441 -13.29 7.17 21.35
C ASN A 441 -11.93 6.80 20.72
N VAL A 442 -11.01 7.77 20.70
CA VAL A 442 -9.64 7.58 20.20
C VAL A 442 -8.69 7.20 21.35
N THR A 443 -7.84 6.20 21.12
CA THR A 443 -6.84 5.74 22.09
C THR A 443 -5.46 5.71 21.45
N PHE A 444 -4.48 6.31 22.12
CA PHE A 444 -3.05 6.14 21.84
C PHE A 444 -2.40 5.45 23.04
N ASN A 445 -1.80 4.29 22.81
CA ASN A 445 -1.10 3.50 23.81
C ASN A 445 0.36 3.33 23.39
N ASP A 446 1.30 3.58 24.31
CA ASP A 446 2.75 3.39 24.10
C ASP A 446 3.27 4.13 22.85
N CYS A 447 2.78 5.35 22.60
CA CYS A 447 3.15 6.13 21.43
C CYS A 447 4.23 7.18 21.72
N GLU A 448 5.17 7.36 20.79
CA GLU A 448 6.25 8.34 20.86
C GLU A 448 6.12 9.36 19.72
N PHE A 449 5.95 10.64 20.06
CA PHE A 449 5.88 11.75 19.13
C PHE A 449 7.06 12.69 19.36
N ASP A 450 8.05 12.60 18.49
CA ASP A 450 9.23 13.46 18.42
C ASP A 450 9.03 14.48 17.29
N ILE A 451 8.81 15.73 17.66
CA ILE A 451 8.29 16.78 16.78
C ILE A 451 9.17 18.03 16.90
N GLU A 452 9.88 18.36 15.82
CA GLU A 452 10.79 19.51 15.80
C GLU A 452 10.69 20.20 14.44
N THR A 453 10.27 21.44 14.40
CA THR A 453 10.16 22.18 13.15
C THR A 453 11.53 22.52 12.58
N GLN A 454 11.62 22.48 11.25
CA GLN A 454 12.76 23.05 10.51
C GLN A 454 12.61 24.57 10.28
N SER A 455 11.54 25.19 10.78
CA SER A 455 11.21 26.60 10.55
C SER A 455 11.28 27.46 11.81
N ALA A 456 10.90 28.74 11.71
CA ALA A 456 10.76 29.61 12.88
C ALA A 456 9.37 29.54 13.53
N THR A 457 8.45 28.77 12.94
CA THR A 457 7.09 28.58 13.44
C THR A 457 7.03 27.25 14.18
N ASP A 458 6.64 27.28 15.45
CA ASP A 458 6.51 26.08 16.27
C ASP A 458 5.64 25.02 15.59
N ARG A 459 6.06 23.76 15.71
CA ARG A 459 5.24 22.60 15.40
C ARG A 459 4.71 22.02 16.71
N HIS A 460 3.41 21.72 16.74
CA HIS A 460 2.70 21.25 17.90
C HIS A 460 2.41 19.75 17.79
N GLY A 461 2.19 19.11 18.95
CA GLY A 461 1.86 17.70 19.08
C GLY A 461 0.43 17.38 18.68
N VAL A 462 -0.40 17.09 19.69
CA VAL A 462 -1.78 16.61 19.52
C VAL A 462 -2.78 17.75 19.68
N PHE A 463 -3.66 17.89 18.71
CA PHE A 463 -4.79 18.82 18.74
C PHE A 463 -6.12 18.09 18.77
N VAL A 464 -6.96 18.46 19.73
CA VAL A 464 -8.28 17.87 19.95
C VAL A 464 -9.33 18.94 19.70
N THR A 465 -10.16 18.77 18.68
CA THR A 465 -11.17 19.76 18.26
C THR A 465 -12.34 19.10 17.55
N ASN A 466 -13.59 19.53 17.76
CA ASN A 466 -14.73 19.06 16.95
C ASN A 466 -15.19 20.15 15.97
N GLY A 467 -15.87 19.77 14.90
CA GLY A 467 -16.76 20.61 14.09
C GLY A 467 -18.22 20.65 14.57
N GLY A 468 -18.55 20.13 15.76
CA GLY A 468 -19.93 20.05 16.26
C GLY A 468 -20.10 19.66 17.74
N ASP A 469 -20.38 18.39 18.02
CA ASP A 469 -20.83 17.88 19.32
C ASP A 469 -19.65 17.31 20.12
N GLY A 470 -19.10 18.05 21.10
CA GLY A 470 -17.86 17.79 21.85
C GLY A 470 -17.28 16.36 21.96
N ILE A 471 -15.95 16.26 22.10
CA ILE A 471 -15.22 14.98 22.05
C ILE A 471 -15.31 14.26 23.40
N ASP A 472 -15.98 13.12 23.45
CA ASP A 472 -16.37 12.47 24.72
C ASP A 472 -15.43 11.35 25.19
N ARG A 473 -14.39 11.01 24.43
CA ARG A 473 -13.36 10.06 24.90
C ARG A 473 -12.07 10.16 24.11
N LEU A 474 -11.01 10.60 24.78
CA LEU A 474 -9.63 10.48 24.31
C LEU A 474 -8.83 9.79 25.40
N THR A 475 -8.13 8.72 25.04
CA THR A 475 -7.21 8.01 25.94
C THR A 475 -5.78 8.18 25.44
N LEU A 476 -4.90 8.68 26.31
CA LEU A 476 -3.45 8.68 26.12
C LEU A 476 -2.84 7.88 27.26
N ASP A 477 -2.28 6.71 26.97
CA ASP A 477 -1.61 5.85 27.95
C ASP A 477 -0.16 5.64 27.57
N THR A 478 0.76 5.94 28.49
CA THR A 478 2.20 5.70 28.32
C THR A 478 2.77 6.39 27.06
N CYS A 479 2.24 7.56 26.71
CA CYS A 479 2.69 8.31 25.54
C CYS A 479 3.80 9.32 25.88
N THR A 480 4.73 9.53 24.96
CA THR A 480 5.78 10.57 25.03
C THR A 480 5.54 11.58 23.92
N ILE A 481 5.36 12.86 24.26
CA ILE A 481 5.10 13.92 23.29
C ILE A 481 6.10 15.06 23.50
N ASP A 482 7.05 15.18 22.57
CA ASP A 482 8.14 16.15 22.55
C ASP A 482 8.04 17.08 21.33
N PRO A 483 7.27 18.18 21.39
CA PRO A 483 7.18 19.19 20.34
C PRO A 483 7.89 20.50 20.68
N ASP A 484 8.24 21.27 19.65
CA ASP A 484 8.70 22.66 19.81
C ASP A 484 7.70 23.58 20.52
N GLY A 485 6.40 23.34 20.31
CA GLY A 485 5.33 24.17 20.90
C GLY A 485 4.46 23.41 21.91
N ALA A 486 3.15 23.39 21.69
CA ALA A 486 2.21 22.69 22.57
C ALA A 486 2.27 21.17 22.35
N SER A 487 2.39 20.40 23.44
CA SER A 487 2.28 18.93 23.39
C SER A 487 0.85 18.47 23.19
N LEU A 488 -0.10 19.09 23.90
CA LEU A 488 -1.50 18.73 23.84
C LEU A 488 -2.38 19.96 24.00
N ARG A 489 -3.33 20.14 23.08
CA ARG A 489 -4.33 21.21 23.18
C ARG A 489 -5.74 20.68 22.97
N PHE A 490 -6.62 21.00 23.92
CA PHE A 490 -8.07 20.82 23.80
C PHE A 490 -8.71 22.14 23.38
N ALA A 491 -9.17 22.25 22.13
CA ALA A 491 -9.93 23.41 21.66
C ALA A 491 -11.44 23.25 21.84
N GLU A 492 -11.92 22.03 22.10
CA GLU A 492 -13.36 21.74 22.16
C GLU A 492 -13.75 21.10 23.51
N SER A 493 -15.02 21.29 23.89
CA SER A 493 -15.59 20.67 25.08
C SER A 493 -15.68 19.15 24.94
N GLY A 494 -15.69 18.44 26.06
CA GLY A 494 -15.65 16.99 26.07
C GLY A 494 -15.79 16.37 27.46
N ALA A 495 -15.99 15.06 27.48
CA ALA A 495 -16.05 14.26 28.68
C ALA A 495 -15.10 13.04 28.62
N ASP A 496 -15.00 12.30 29.73
CA ASP A 496 -14.33 10.99 29.86
C ASP A 496 -12.93 10.86 29.22
N HIS A 497 -12.15 11.94 29.19
CA HIS A 497 -10.77 11.88 28.76
C HIS A 497 -9.91 11.18 29.83
N THR A 498 -9.03 10.30 29.39
CA THR A 498 -8.08 9.58 30.24
C THR A 498 -6.67 9.85 29.75
N VAL A 499 -5.82 10.41 30.61
CA VAL A 499 -4.41 10.65 30.31
C VAL A 499 -3.59 10.07 31.44
N GLU A 500 -2.89 8.97 31.16
CA GLU A 500 -2.17 8.20 32.15
C GLU A 500 -0.73 7.94 31.75
N CYS A 501 0.17 7.96 32.73
CA CYS A 501 1.59 7.59 32.62
C CYS A 501 2.35 8.27 31.45
N SER A 502 1.89 9.42 30.98
CA SER A 502 2.39 10.08 29.78
C SER A 502 3.39 11.20 30.10
N PHE A 503 4.29 11.50 29.18
CA PHE A 503 5.35 12.50 29.31
C PHE A 503 5.18 13.61 28.27
N PHE A 504 5.18 14.86 28.73
CA PHE A 504 4.98 16.06 27.90
C PHE A 504 6.15 17.04 28.11
N GLU A 505 6.90 17.37 27.05
CA GLU A 505 7.99 18.36 27.11
C GLU A 505 7.47 19.79 26.93
N GLY A 506 6.42 19.98 26.13
CA GLY A 506 5.83 21.26 25.78
C GLY A 506 4.60 21.65 26.60
N LEU A 507 3.88 22.68 26.12
CA LEU A 507 2.67 23.21 26.77
C LEU A 507 1.49 22.21 26.66
N VAL A 508 0.81 21.97 27.77
CA VAL A 508 -0.52 21.34 27.78
C VAL A 508 -1.59 22.40 28.06
N MET A 509 -2.62 22.52 27.22
CA MET A 509 -3.62 23.57 27.38
C MET A 509 -5.04 23.19 26.95
N SER A 510 -6.01 23.99 27.41
CA SER A 510 -7.37 24.04 26.85
C SER A 510 -7.79 25.48 26.56
N ASP A 511 -8.68 25.66 25.58
CA ASP A 511 -9.18 26.96 25.18
C ASP A 511 -10.20 27.54 26.20
N PRO A 512 -10.41 28.87 26.27
CA PRO A 512 -11.26 29.48 27.30
C PRO A 512 -12.72 29.03 27.33
N GLU A 513 -13.26 28.64 26.18
CA GLU A 513 -14.66 28.21 26.02
C GLU A 513 -14.83 26.69 26.20
N THR A 514 -13.72 25.96 26.38
CA THR A 514 -13.69 24.49 26.47
C THR A 514 -14.19 24.02 27.84
N THR A 515 -15.23 23.19 27.88
CA THR A 515 -15.70 22.52 29.09
C THR A 515 -15.23 21.07 29.10
N LEU A 516 -14.39 20.70 30.06
CA LEU A 516 -13.88 19.35 30.20
C LEU A 516 -14.45 18.70 31.46
N SER A 517 -15.15 17.58 31.30
CA SER A 517 -15.76 16.84 32.41
C SER A 517 -15.20 15.42 32.54
N ARG A 518 -15.23 14.87 33.75
CA ARG A 518 -14.86 13.45 34.02
C ARG A 518 -13.46 13.06 33.51
N VAL A 519 -12.50 13.98 33.57
CA VAL A 519 -11.12 13.74 33.16
C VAL A 519 -10.35 12.95 34.22
N LEU A 520 -9.70 11.87 33.83
CA LEU A 520 -8.70 11.15 34.63
C LEU A 520 -7.28 11.54 34.18
N TRP A 521 -6.44 12.00 35.11
CA TRP A 521 -5.09 12.49 34.84
C TRP A 521 -4.08 11.98 35.87
N VAL A 522 -3.43 10.85 35.62
CA VAL A 522 -2.63 10.16 36.67
C VAL A 522 -1.25 9.76 36.16
N GLY A 523 -0.21 9.92 37.00
CA GLY A 523 1.13 9.44 36.68
C GLY A 523 1.86 10.21 35.57
N ASN A 524 1.30 11.33 35.11
CA ASN A 524 1.87 12.14 34.03
C ASN A 524 3.06 12.98 34.49
N ARG A 525 4.01 13.21 33.59
CA ARG A 525 5.22 14.01 33.82
C ARG A 525 5.28 15.18 32.85
N HIS A 526 5.72 16.33 33.35
CA HIS A 526 5.71 17.60 32.61
C HIS A 526 7.02 18.34 32.77
N ARG A 527 7.62 18.79 31.66
CA ARG A 527 8.65 19.83 31.68
C ARG A 527 8.09 21.21 31.34
N GLY A 528 7.08 21.28 30.49
CA GLY A 528 6.41 22.52 30.09
C GLY A 528 5.35 23.03 31.07
N GLU A 529 4.69 24.12 30.69
CA GLU A 529 3.57 24.70 31.45
C GLU A 529 2.27 23.91 31.23
N THR A 530 1.33 24.03 32.17
CA THR A 530 -0.04 23.50 32.03
C THR A 530 -1.04 24.63 32.22
N ILE A 531 -1.82 24.94 31.18
CA ILE A 531 -2.79 26.03 31.16
C ILE A 531 -4.14 25.54 30.68
N PHE A 532 -4.91 24.93 31.57
CA PHE A 532 -6.29 24.60 31.27
C PHE A 532 -7.20 25.82 31.47
N ARG A 533 -7.84 26.32 30.41
CA ARG A 533 -8.86 27.38 30.47
C ARG A 533 -10.25 26.76 30.27
N GLY A 534 -11.30 27.45 30.73
CA GLY A 534 -12.68 26.97 30.68
C GLY A 534 -13.16 26.19 31.91
N GLU A 535 -14.36 25.60 31.83
CA GLU A 535 -15.01 24.91 32.95
C GLU A 535 -14.46 23.49 33.14
N ARG A 536 -14.22 23.11 34.41
CA ARG A 536 -13.73 21.78 34.78
C ARG A 536 -14.66 21.17 35.81
N SER A 537 -15.19 19.98 35.52
CA SER A 537 -16.07 19.27 36.45
C SER A 537 -15.68 17.80 36.58
N GLN A 538 -15.70 17.27 37.81
CA GLN A 538 -15.42 15.85 38.08
C GLN A 538 -14.03 15.34 37.64
N TRP A 539 -13.03 16.21 37.62
CA TRP A 539 -11.63 15.83 37.35
C TRP A 539 -11.05 15.00 38.49
N GLN A 540 -10.27 13.97 38.15
CA GLN A 540 -9.56 13.10 39.08
C GLN A 540 -8.09 12.97 38.68
N GLY A 541 -7.17 13.05 39.64
CA GLY A 541 -5.77 12.73 39.43
C GLY A 541 -4.76 13.78 39.91
N ASP A 542 -3.50 13.56 39.54
CA ASP A 542 -2.31 14.27 40.02
C ASP A 542 -2.01 15.49 39.13
N PHE A 543 -2.86 16.51 39.26
CA PHE A 543 -2.67 17.79 38.57
C PHE A 543 -1.59 18.60 39.30
N ASN A 544 -0.31 18.27 39.07
CA ASN A 544 0.91 19.07 39.30
C ASN A 544 2.04 18.23 39.91
N PHE A 545 3.08 17.96 39.13
CA PHE A 545 4.49 18.12 39.53
C PHE A 545 5.28 18.50 38.28
N GLY A 546 5.23 19.80 37.92
CA GLY A 546 6.32 20.37 37.14
C GLY A 546 7.57 20.32 38.02
N PHE A 547 8.62 19.67 37.56
CA PHE A 547 9.91 19.84 38.21
C PHE A 547 10.38 21.26 37.86
N GLU A 548 10.31 22.20 38.80
CA GLU A 548 11.26 23.31 38.79
C GLU A 548 12.65 22.67 38.85
N ILE A 549 13.43 22.78 37.77
CA ILE A 549 14.88 22.52 37.81
C ILE A 549 15.58 23.82 38.16
#